data_AF-A0AA96X261-F1
#
_entry.id   AF-A0AA96X261-F1
#
_cell.length_a   1.000
_cell.length_b   1.000
_cell.length_c   1.000
_cell.angle_alpha   90.00
_cell.angle_beta   90.00
_cell.angle_gamma   90.00
#
_symmetry.space_group_name_H-M   'P 1'
#
loop_
_entity.id
_entity.type
_entity.pdbx_description
1 polymer ?
#
loop_
_entity_poly.entity_id
_entity_poly.type
_entity_poly.pdbx_seq_one_letter_code
_entity_poly.pdbx_strand_id
1 'polypeptide(L)'
;MKLKHHPHELAPRLAQTFKTLFNLHSVRKFVSLFVIGTTLSLAIASCGGNTASTSSSPNSASPVANSAKEVELTLVGYAVPKAAHDAIIPKFVEKWQKEKGQTVTFKQSYGGSGSQTRAIIDGLEADVANLAIAADTEKLVKAGFVNSDWTTKTPNNGIVAKTVAAVIVRPGNPKNIKTFDDLTRPDVKWVTADPKTSGGARWNFLALWDHALRANNKDEAKATEFVTKAFANVAVLAKDARESTDAFSKQGQGDALINYENEVILAQQKGEKLEYVVPDPNVSIDIPVSVVDKNVDKHGTREVAEAFVQYLFTPEAQAEFVKLGFRPLDGAPVKTKENTDKYPAVKALGTIQEYGGWSEAQKKFFDDGTVFDQVQAAIKR
;
A
#
# COMPACT_ATOMS: atom_id res chain seq x y z
N MET A 1 61.08 -52.79 15.37
CA MET A 1 61.30 -51.78 16.43
C MET A 1 59.93 -51.42 16.98
N LYS A 2 59.60 -51.85 18.21
CA LYS A 2 58.30 -51.70 18.89
C LYS A 2 58.32 -50.45 19.78
N LEU A 3 57.24 -49.66 19.80
CA LEU A 3 56.83 -48.74 20.88
C LEU A 3 55.28 -48.68 20.83
N LYS A 4 54.56 -49.48 21.64
CA LYS A 4 53.94 -49.17 22.96
C LYS A 4 52.87 -48.05 22.88
N HIS A 5 51.56 -48.36 22.94
CA HIS A 5 50.70 -48.53 24.15
C HIS A 5 50.46 -47.17 24.88
N HIS A 6 49.25 -46.70 25.19
CA HIS A 6 47.95 -47.33 25.53
C HIS A 6 46.78 -46.33 25.33
N PRO A 7 45.52 -46.80 25.21
CA PRO A 7 44.29 -46.01 25.18
C PRO A 7 43.66 -45.88 26.58
N HIS A 8 42.73 -44.93 26.79
CA HIS A 8 41.84 -44.95 27.96
C HIS A 8 40.38 -44.69 27.59
N GLU A 9 39.56 -45.62 28.05
CA GLU A 9 38.11 -45.78 27.96
C GLU A 9 37.34 -44.99 29.05
N LEU A 10 36.09 -44.65 28.68
CA LEU A 10 34.82 -44.78 29.41
C LEU A 10 34.49 -43.95 30.69
N ALA A 11 33.26 -43.42 30.62
CA ALA A 11 32.40 -42.68 31.57
C ALA A 11 32.01 -43.46 32.86
N PRO A 12 30.93 -43.13 33.62
CA PRO A 12 30.33 -41.87 34.13
C PRO A 12 30.12 -41.91 35.68
N ARG A 13 29.71 -40.80 36.33
CA ARG A 13 28.93 -40.73 37.60
C ARG A 13 28.68 -39.25 37.97
N LEU A 14 27.44 -38.76 37.93
CA LEU A 14 26.41 -38.78 38.98
C LEU A 14 26.55 -37.67 40.06
N ALA A 15 25.52 -36.81 40.06
CA ALA A 15 24.83 -36.23 41.21
C ALA A 15 25.53 -35.14 42.05
N GLN A 16 25.12 -33.89 41.80
CA GLN A 16 24.80 -32.95 42.89
C GLN A 16 23.61 -32.06 42.48
N THR A 17 22.43 -32.47 42.94
CA THR A 17 21.30 -31.64 43.39
C THR A 17 21.80 -30.52 44.35
N PHE A 18 21.27 -29.30 44.45
CA PHE A 18 19.87 -28.93 44.73
C PHE A 18 19.69 -27.38 44.68
N LYS A 19 18.51 -26.95 44.17
CA LYS A 19 17.61 -25.88 44.68
C LYS A 19 17.86 -24.36 44.44
N THR A 20 16.76 -23.75 43.95
CA THR A 20 16.23 -22.37 44.15
C THR A 20 16.96 -21.24 43.39
N LEU A 21 16.34 -20.37 42.61
CA LEU A 21 14.98 -19.80 42.66
C LEU A 21 14.38 -19.60 41.25
N PHE A 22 13.15 -20.11 41.06
CA PHE A 22 12.16 -19.52 40.16
C PHE A 22 11.63 -18.26 40.85
N ASN A 23 11.78 -17.08 40.23
CA ASN A 23 11.13 -15.86 40.71
C ASN A 23 9.92 -15.55 39.82
N LEU A 24 8.78 -16.09 40.23
CA LEU A 24 7.46 -15.90 39.63
C LEU A 24 6.80 -14.69 40.31
N HIS A 25 7.12 -13.46 39.88
CA HIS A 25 6.41 -12.25 40.33
C HIS A 25 6.45 -11.15 39.25
N SER A 26 5.60 -11.26 38.22
CA SER A 26 5.14 -10.09 37.44
C SER A 26 3.81 -10.33 36.70
N VAL A 27 2.98 -11.26 37.17
CA VAL A 27 1.62 -11.48 36.66
C VAL A 27 0.64 -11.11 37.77
N ARG A 28 0.57 -9.81 38.08
CA ARG A 28 -0.43 -9.23 38.98
C ARG A 28 -0.38 -7.70 38.89
N LYS A 29 -0.85 -7.15 37.77
CA LYS A 29 -1.40 -5.80 37.58
C LYS A 29 -1.92 -5.74 36.14
N PHE A 30 -3.12 -5.19 35.95
CA PHE A 30 -3.93 -5.16 34.71
C PHE A 30 -4.86 -6.37 34.46
N VAL A 31 -5.63 -6.74 35.48
CA VAL A 31 -7.04 -7.12 35.28
C VAL A 31 -7.82 -6.33 36.33
N SER A 32 -8.42 -5.21 35.95
CA SER A 32 -9.52 -4.54 36.67
C SER A 32 -9.91 -3.26 35.93
N LEU A 33 -10.83 -3.36 34.98
CA LEU A 33 -11.74 -2.27 34.59
C LEU A 33 -12.78 -2.84 33.62
N PHE A 34 -13.66 -3.67 34.17
CA PHE A 34 -14.95 -3.95 33.57
C PHE A 34 -15.95 -4.20 34.70
N VAL A 35 -17.10 -3.54 34.60
CA VAL A 35 -18.31 -3.69 35.42
C VAL A 35 -18.26 -3.05 36.81
N ILE A 36 -19.05 -1.97 36.98
CA ILE A 36 -20.11 -1.78 37.98
C ILE A 36 -20.54 -0.30 37.87
N GLY A 37 -21.81 -0.07 37.50
CA GLY A 37 -22.36 1.29 37.39
C GLY A 37 -23.79 1.33 36.89
N THR A 38 -24.61 0.32 37.23
CA THR A 38 -26.06 0.37 37.08
C THR A 38 -26.71 0.38 38.46
N THR A 39 -27.77 1.19 38.55
CA THR A 39 -28.80 1.28 39.61
C THR A 39 -28.51 2.18 40.82
N LEU A 40 -29.16 3.36 40.83
CA LEU A 40 -30.02 3.72 41.96
C LEU A 40 -31.19 4.59 41.49
N SER A 41 -32.39 4.08 41.73
CA SER A 41 -33.71 4.62 41.43
C SER A 41 -34.08 5.80 42.35
N LEU A 42 -34.79 6.79 41.82
CA LEU A 42 -35.88 7.43 42.55
C LEU A 42 -37.11 7.54 41.64
N ALA A 43 -38.10 6.71 41.95
CA ALA A 43 -39.46 6.87 41.50
C ALA A 43 -40.16 7.91 42.38
N ILE A 44 -40.81 8.88 41.76
CA ILE A 44 -41.89 9.65 42.39
C ILE A 44 -43.16 9.26 41.66
N ALA A 45 -44.10 8.66 42.40
CA ALA A 45 -45.44 8.34 41.95
C ALA A 45 -46.45 9.31 42.59
N SER A 46 -47.62 9.42 41.93
CA SER A 46 -48.90 9.96 42.42
C SER A 46 -49.08 11.49 42.26
N CYS A 47 -50.17 12.05 41.73
CA CYS A 47 -51.57 11.63 41.53
C CYS A 47 -52.02 12.04 40.09
N GLY A 48 -52.95 11.41 39.37
CA GLY A 48 -54.32 11.05 39.72
C GLY A 48 -55.30 12.18 39.32
N GLY A 49 -56.04 12.02 38.21
CA GLY A 49 -57.08 12.98 37.82
C GLY A 49 -57.61 12.81 36.38
N ASN A 50 -58.64 11.99 36.23
CA ASN A 50 -59.36 11.71 34.99
C ASN A 50 -60.42 12.79 34.73
N THR A 51 -60.30 13.60 33.69
CA THR A 51 -61.41 14.39 33.14
C THR A 51 -61.38 14.39 31.63
N ALA A 52 -62.43 13.84 31.04
CA ALA A 52 -62.73 13.91 29.63
C ALA A 52 -63.05 15.36 29.24
N SER A 53 -62.34 15.87 28.24
CA SER A 53 -62.70 17.09 27.51
C SER A 53 -62.29 16.92 26.06
N THR A 54 -63.29 16.70 25.21
CA THR A 54 -63.22 16.83 23.75
C THR A 54 -62.80 18.25 23.36
N SER A 55 -61.66 18.39 22.67
CA SER A 55 -61.38 19.56 21.85
C SER A 55 -60.48 19.19 20.66
N SER A 56 -61.02 19.45 19.48
CA SER A 56 -60.40 19.36 18.17
C SER A 56 -59.24 20.35 18.02
N SER A 57 -58.04 19.85 17.71
CA SER A 57 -56.91 20.64 17.21
C SER A 57 -56.22 19.88 16.06
N PRO A 58 -55.71 20.61 15.05
CA PRO A 58 -55.44 20.08 13.73
C PRO A 58 -54.22 19.17 13.69
N ASN A 59 -54.26 18.18 12.79
CA ASN A 59 -53.15 17.31 12.39
C ASN A 59 -51.87 18.13 12.19
N SER A 60 -51.02 18.14 13.21
CA SER A 60 -49.61 18.48 13.06
C SER A 60 -48.97 17.25 12.43
N ALA A 61 -48.80 17.29 11.11
CA ALA A 61 -47.93 16.36 10.43
C ALA A 61 -46.56 16.47 11.09
N SER A 62 -46.17 15.42 11.81
CA SER A 62 -44.78 15.25 12.24
C SER A 62 -43.93 15.36 10.98
N PRO A 63 -42.89 16.21 10.94
CA PRO A 63 -41.95 16.14 9.85
C PRO A 63 -41.38 14.72 9.91
N VAL A 64 -41.62 13.95 8.86
CA VAL A 64 -40.83 12.74 8.60
C VAL A 64 -39.41 13.28 8.52
N ALA A 65 -38.65 13.13 9.61
CA ALA A 65 -37.22 13.31 9.59
C ALA A 65 -36.75 12.34 8.53
N ASN A 66 -36.43 12.88 7.36
CA ASN A 66 -35.83 12.14 6.27
C ASN A 66 -34.48 11.70 6.83
N SER A 67 -34.43 10.52 7.45
CA SER A 67 -33.21 9.95 7.97
C SER A 67 -32.29 9.80 6.76
N ALA A 68 -31.36 10.73 6.59
CA ALA A 68 -30.35 10.64 5.55
C ALA A 68 -29.77 9.23 5.65
N LYS A 69 -29.94 8.43 4.58
CA LYS A 69 -29.60 7.01 4.61
C LYS A 69 -28.09 6.89 4.79
N GLU A 70 -27.62 6.64 5.99
CA GLU A 70 -26.20 6.47 6.26
C GLU A 70 -25.68 5.26 5.48
N VAL A 71 -24.59 5.44 4.73
CA VAL A 71 -23.88 4.36 4.05
C VAL A 71 -22.40 4.44 4.36
N GLU A 72 -21.84 3.29 4.72
CA GLU A 72 -20.42 3.13 4.95
C GLU A 72 -19.78 2.44 3.75
N LEU A 73 -18.64 2.95 3.31
CA LEU A 73 -17.78 2.32 2.31
C LEU A 73 -16.47 1.85 2.94
N THR A 74 -16.01 0.66 2.59
CA THR A 74 -14.68 0.17 2.93
C THR A 74 -13.72 0.34 1.75
N LEU A 75 -12.77 1.26 1.89
CA LEU A 75 -11.67 1.47 0.94
C LEU A 75 -10.43 0.70 1.39
N VAL A 76 -9.99 -0.24 0.55
CA VAL A 76 -8.75 -0.98 0.76
C VAL A 76 -7.72 -0.50 -0.25
N GLY A 77 -6.72 0.22 0.26
CA GLY A 77 -5.63 0.78 -0.53
C GLY A 77 -4.30 0.08 -0.29
N TYR A 78 -3.38 0.16 -1.25
CA TYR A 78 -1.96 -0.01 -0.94
C TYR A 78 -1.42 1.22 -0.19
N ALA A 79 -0.25 1.11 0.46
CA ALA A 79 0.21 2.07 1.47
C ALA A 79 0.31 3.56 1.04
N VAL A 80 0.53 3.83 -0.25
CA VAL A 80 0.95 5.15 -0.77
C VAL A 80 -0.20 6.15 -0.99
N PRO A 81 -1.34 5.82 -1.63
CA PRO A 81 -2.39 6.78 -1.93
C PRO A 81 -3.16 7.29 -0.70
N LYS A 82 -2.83 6.85 0.53
CA LYS A 82 -3.55 7.26 1.75
C LYS A 82 -3.69 8.78 1.87
N ALA A 83 -2.60 9.52 1.68
CA ALA A 83 -2.65 10.98 1.81
C ALA A 83 -3.58 11.64 0.78
N ALA A 84 -3.67 11.07 -0.43
CA ALA A 84 -4.58 11.54 -1.46
C ALA A 84 -6.03 11.23 -1.08
N HIS A 85 -6.31 10.01 -0.63
CA HIS A 85 -7.64 9.64 -0.17
C HIS A 85 -8.10 10.49 1.02
N ASP A 86 -7.23 10.76 1.99
CA ASP A 86 -7.55 11.61 3.14
C ASP A 86 -7.96 13.04 2.71
N ALA A 87 -7.40 13.56 1.61
CA ALA A 87 -7.77 14.86 1.03
C ALA A 87 -9.02 14.80 0.14
N ILE A 88 -9.24 13.69 -0.56
CA ILE A 88 -10.31 13.52 -1.56
C ILE A 88 -11.64 13.09 -0.92
N ILE A 89 -11.61 12.17 0.06
CA ILE A 89 -12.82 11.60 0.67
C ILE A 89 -13.76 12.67 1.23
N PRO A 90 -13.30 13.68 2.00
CA PRO A 90 -14.20 14.72 2.52
C PRO A 90 -14.93 15.48 1.42
N LYS A 91 -14.24 15.76 0.29
CA LYS A 91 -14.81 16.47 -0.86
C LYS A 91 -15.87 15.63 -1.56
N PHE A 92 -15.63 14.33 -1.72
CA PHE A 92 -16.62 13.40 -2.25
C PHE A 92 -17.84 13.31 -1.36
N VAL A 93 -17.66 13.16 -0.04
CA VAL A 93 -18.75 13.04 0.93
C VAL A 93 -19.62 14.30 0.91
N GLU A 94 -19.02 15.50 0.88
CA GLU A 94 -19.74 16.76 0.76
C GLU A 94 -20.56 16.81 -0.54
N LYS A 95 -19.93 16.48 -1.69
CA LYS A 95 -20.60 16.43 -2.99
C LYS A 95 -21.77 15.46 -2.99
N TRP A 96 -21.57 14.25 -2.47
CA TRP A 96 -22.59 13.20 -2.43
C TRP A 96 -23.77 13.57 -1.54
N GLN A 97 -23.51 14.12 -0.35
CA GLN A 97 -24.56 14.61 0.53
C GLN A 97 -25.39 15.71 -0.15
N LYS A 98 -24.75 16.62 -0.88
CA LYS A 98 -25.44 17.69 -1.62
C LYS A 98 -26.28 17.16 -2.79
N GLU A 99 -25.78 16.17 -3.53
CA GLU A 99 -26.43 15.64 -4.74
C GLU A 99 -27.50 14.59 -4.44
N LYS A 100 -27.29 13.78 -3.39
CA LYS A 100 -28.09 12.58 -3.11
C LYS A 100 -28.79 12.61 -1.75
N GLY A 101 -28.50 13.61 -0.90
CA GLY A 101 -29.07 13.71 0.45
C GLY A 101 -28.60 12.60 1.40
N GLN A 102 -27.53 11.90 1.04
CA GLN A 102 -27.07 10.69 1.69
C GLN A 102 -25.74 10.91 2.41
N THR A 103 -25.67 10.52 3.69
CA THR A 103 -24.44 10.64 4.48
C THR A 103 -23.56 9.42 4.23
N VAL A 104 -22.31 9.66 3.83
CA VAL A 104 -21.35 8.59 3.49
C VAL A 104 -20.17 8.64 4.46
N THR A 105 -19.81 7.49 5.02
CA THR A 105 -18.63 7.31 5.86
C THR A 105 -17.65 6.33 5.20
N PHE A 106 -16.37 6.42 5.55
CA PHE A 106 -15.33 5.55 4.99
C PHE A 106 -14.58 4.82 6.10
N LYS A 107 -14.55 3.49 6.01
CA LYS A 107 -13.51 2.65 6.63
C LYS A 107 -12.34 2.54 5.67
N GLN A 108 -11.12 2.63 6.18
CA GLN A 108 -9.92 2.56 5.36
C GLN A 108 -8.93 1.52 5.89
N SER A 109 -8.36 0.74 4.99
CA SER A 109 -7.25 -0.18 5.28
C SER A 109 -6.10 0.05 4.30
N TYR A 110 -4.86 0.11 4.80
CA TYR A 110 -3.66 0.35 4.00
C TYR A 110 -2.52 -0.63 4.34
N GLY A 111 -1.78 -1.06 3.31
CA GLY A 111 -0.60 -1.94 3.46
C GLY A 111 0.04 -2.31 2.13
N GLY A 112 0.92 -3.32 2.10
CA GLY A 112 1.45 -3.86 0.85
C GLY A 112 0.34 -4.40 -0.07
N SER A 113 0.36 -4.01 -1.34
CA SER A 113 -0.69 -4.33 -2.34
C SER A 113 -1.04 -5.82 -2.42
N GLY A 114 -0.04 -6.70 -2.45
CA GLY A 114 -0.27 -8.14 -2.48
C GLY A 114 -0.89 -8.68 -1.18
N SER A 115 -0.56 -8.07 -0.03
CA SER A 115 -1.15 -8.42 1.27
C SER A 115 -2.61 -7.99 1.35
N GLN A 116 -2.93 -6.79 0.86
CA GLN A 116 -4.31 -6.29 0.80
C GLN A 116 -5.18 -7.11 -0.13
N THR A 117 -4.64 -7.52 -1.27
CA THR A 117 -5.31 -8.43 -2.20
C THR A 117 -5.70 -9.74 -1.54
N ARG A 118 -4.76 -10.37 -0.80
CA ARG A 118 -5.04 -11.58 -0.02
C ARG A 118 -6.08 -11.33 1.06
N ALA A 119 -5.96 -10.23 1.81
CA ALA A 119 -6.91 -9.90 2.86
C ALA A 119 -8.35 -9.80 2.32
N ILE A 120 -8.56 -9.21 1.13
CA ILE A 120 -9.88 -9.16 0.48
C ILE A 120 -10.39 -10.57 0.15
N ILE A 121 -9.54 -11.40 -0.47
CA ILE A 121 -9.88 -12.78 -0.81
C ILE A 121 -10.24 -13.60 0.44
N ASP A 122 -9.53 -13.37 1.54
CA ASP A 122 -9.69 -14.08 2.81
C ASP A 122 -10.83 -13.53 3.69
N GLY A 123 -11.53 -12.46 3.26
CA GLY A 123 -12.77 -12.00 3.88
C GLY A 123 -12.81 -10.53 4.32
N LEU A 124 -11.80 -9.71 4.02
CA LEU A 124 -11.90 -8.26 4.20
C LEU A 124 -12.88 -7.68 3.18
N GLU A 125 -14.03 -7.21 3.66
CA GLU A 125 -15.16 -6.78 2.82
C GLU A 125 -14.95 -5.37 2.24
N ALA A 126 -13.96 -5.22 1.36
CA ALA A 126 -13.70 -4.00 0.62
C ALA A 126 -14.85 -3.70 -0.36
N ASP A 127 -15.32 -2.46 -0.43
CA ASP A 127 -16.20 -1.97 -1.50
C ASP A 127 -15.37 -1.42 -2.68
N VAL A 128 -14.23 -0.81 -2.37
CA VAL A 128 -13.31 -0.22 -3.35
C VAL A 128 -11.89 -0.69 -3.06
N ALA A 129 -11.19 -1.11 -4.11
CA ALA A 129 -9.79 -1.51 -4.06
C ALA A 129 -8.94 -0.58 -4.92
N ASN A 130 -7.99 0.13 -4.30
CA ASN A 130 -6.96 0.91 -5.00
C ASN A 130 -5.59 0.26 -4.74
N LEU A 131 -5.14 -0.57 -5.67
CA LEU A 131 -3.97 -1.43 -5.53
C LEU A 131 -2.76 -0.85 -6.27
N ALA A 132 -1.57 -1.39 -6.03
CA ALA A 132 -0.33 -0.82 -6.59
C ALA A 132 -0.07 -1.23 -8.06
N ILE A 133 -0.66 -2.35 -8.50
CA ILE A 133 -0.43 -2.96 -9.81
C ILE A 133 -1.68 -3.66 -10.29
N ALA A 134 -1.90 -3.73 -11.61
CA ALA A 134 -3.08 -4.39 -12.16
C ALA A 134 -3.08 -5.90 -11.89
N ALA A 135 -1.90 -6.55 -11.79
CA ALA A 135 -1.79 -7.98 -11.48
C ALA A 135 -2.47 -8.37 -10.15
N ASP A 136 -2.53 -7.45 -9.20
CA ASP A 136 -3.17 -7.68 -7.92
C ASP A 136 -4.71 -7.55 -8.04
N THR A 137 -5.22 -6.60 -8.85
CA THR A 137 -6.64 -6.56 -9.24
C THR A 137 -7.05 -7.82 -10.02
N GLU A 138 -6.20 -8.32 -10.92
CA GLU A 138 -6.47 -9.56 -11.68
C GLU A 138 -6.59 -10.80 -10.78
N LYS A 139 -5.95 -10.81 -9.60
CA LYS A 139 -6.18 -11.88 -8.61
C LYS A 139 -7.59 -11.78 -8.01
N LEU A 140 -8.09 -10.57 -7.78
CA LEU A 140 -9.47 -10.36 -7.34
C LEU A 140 -10.47 -10.78 -8.43
N VAL A 141 -10.15 -10.54 -9.70
CA VAL A 141 -10.94 -11.03 -10.84
C VAL A 141 -11.01 -12.55 -10.84
N LYS A 142 -9.85 -13.23 -10.75
CA LYS A 142 -9.79 -14.70 -10.69
C LYS A 142 -10.53 -15.29 -9.50
N ALA A 143 -10.56 -14.58 -8.36
CA ALA A 143 -11.28 -14.97 -7.16
C ALA A 143 -12.79 -14.62 -7.19
N GLY A 144 -13.27 -13.99 -8.28
CA GLY A 144 -14.68 -13.62 -8.45
C GLY A 144 -15.13 -12.44 -7.59
N PHE A 145 -14.21 -11.59 -7.14
CA PHE A 145 -14.52 -10.39 -6.35
C PHE A 145 -14.71 -9.14 -7.22
N VAL A 146 -14.03 -9.07 -8.37
CA VAL A 146 -14.05 -7.97 -9.33
C VAL A 146 -14.38 -8.53 -10.71
N ASN A 147 -15.18 -7.84 -11.52
CA ASN A 147 -15.48 -8.29 -12.88
C ASN A 147 -14.29 -8.05 -13.83
N SER A 148 -14.14 -8.90 -14.84
CA SER A 148 -13.02 -8.82 -15.80
C SER A 148 -13.00 -7.55 -16.65
N ASP A 149 -14.11 -6.83 -16.73
CA ASP A 149 -14.26 -5.56 -17.44
C ASP A 149 -13.90 -4.34 -16.59
N TRP A 150 -13.33 -4.51 -15.39
CA TRP A 150 -13.02 -3.40 -14.48
C TRP A 150 -12.20 -2.27 -15.12
N THR A 151 -11.31 -2.59 -16.06
CA THR A 151 -10.49 -1.61 -16.78
C THR A 151 -11.32 -0.67 -17.65
N THR A 152 -12.49 -1.06 -18.13
CA THR A 152 -13.35 -0.24 -19.00
C THR A 152 -14.38 0.57 -18.21
N LYS A 153 -14.53 0.31 -16.90
CA LYS A 153 -15.50 0.99 -16.05
C LYS A 153 -15.12 2.44 -15.75
N THR A 154 -13.86 2.82 -15.87
CA THR A 154 -13.37 4.20 -15.62
C THR A 154 -12.42 4.65 -16.72
N PRO A 155 -12.12 5.96 -16.83
CA PRO A 155 -11.08 6.45 -17.73
C PRO A 155 -9.72 5.78 -17.50
N ASN A 156 -8.83 5.92 -18.50
CA ASN A 156 -7.43 5.50 -18.42
C ASN A 156 -7.23 4.03 -18.03
N ASN A 157 -8.11 3.14 -18.48
CA ASN A 157 -8.03 1.70 -18.22
C ASN A 157 -8.00 1.35 -16.71
N GLY A 158 -8.70 2.10 -15.88
CA GLY A 158 -8.66 1.92 -14.42
C GLY A 158 -7.50 2.59 -13.71
N ILE A 159 -6.62 3.32 -14.42
CA ILE A 159 -5.42 3.93 -13.84
C ILE A 159 -5.72 5.33 -13.32
N VAL A 160 -5.81 5.45 -11.99
CA VAL A 160 -6.23 6.69 -11.30
C VAL A 160 -5.08 7.67 -11.03
N ALA A 161 -3.85 7.17 -11.03
CA ALA A 161 -2.64 7.97 -10.84
C ALA A 161 -1.44 7.30 -11.49
N LYS A 162 -0.41 8.10 -11.79
CA LYS A 162 0.87 7.62 -12.31
C LYS A 162 2.04 8.23 -11.53
N THR A 163 3.15 7.52 -11.50
CA THR A 163 4.44 8.00 -10.98
C THR A 163 5.58 7.21 -11.65
N VAL A 164 6.80 7.35 -11.16
CA VAL A 164 7.99 6.60 -11.61
C VAL A 164 8.81 6.15 -10.40
N ALA A 165 9.79 5.27 -10.62
CA ALA A 165 10.75 4.92 -9.58
C ALA A 165 11.76 6.05 -9.36
N ALA A 166 11.96 6.43 -8.11
CA ALA A 166 12.97 7.38 -7.67
C ALA A 166 14.04 6.66 -6.83
N VAL A 167 15.28 7.10 -6.98
CA VAL A 167 16.39 6.71 -6.10
C VAL A 167 16.61 7.83 -5.10
N ILE A 168 16.17 7.61 -3.87
CA ILE A 168 16.35 8.53 -2.74
C ILE A 168 17.75 8.33 -2.18
N VAL A 169 18.44 9.41 -1.88
CA VAL A 169 19.82 9.42 -1.40
C VAL A 169 19.94 10.21 -0.10
N ARG A 170 21.04 9.98 0.63
CA ARG A 170 21.38 10.77 1.82
C ARG A 170 21.64 12.24 1.44
N PRO A 171 21.42 13.21 2.37
CA PRO A 171 21.69 14.62 2.12
C PRO A 171 23.09 14.87 1.55
N GLY A 172 23.18 15.68 0.49
CA GLY A 172 24.42 15.96 -0.24
C GLY A 172 24.91 14.83 -1.15
N ASN A 173 24.15 13.73 -1.27
CA ASN A 173 24.45 12.56 -2.10
C ASN A 173 25.93 12.11 -1.99
N PRO A 174 26.40 11.66 -0.82
CA PRO A 174 27.82 11.40 -0.55
C PRO A 174 28.40 10.27 -1.41
N LYS A 175 27.55 9.38 -1.94
CA LYS A 175 27.93 8.30 -2.85
C LYS A 175 27.87 8.69 -4.32
N ASN A 176 27.43 9.92 -4.64
CA ASN A 176 27.26 10.44 -5.99
C ASN A 176 26.41 9.52 -6.88
N ILE A 177 25.30 9.03 -6.33
CA ILE A 177 24.36 8.12 -7.01
C ILE A 177 23.49 8.92 -7.98
N LYS A 178 23.47 8.53 -9.26
CA LYS A 178 22.75 9.24 -10.33
C LYS A 178 21.88 8.32 -11.18
N THR A 179 22.29 7.07 -11.36
CA THR A 179 21.57 6.11 -12.19
C THR A 179 21.33 4.79 -11.43
N PHE A 180 20.57 3.88 -12.02
CA PHE A 180 20.43 2.54 -11.48
C PHE A 180 21.75 1.75 -11.46
N ASP A 181 22.72 2.08 -12.31
CA ASP A 181 24.03 1.40 -12.33
C ASP A 181 24.80 1.57 -11.03
N ASP A 182 24.65 2.73 -10.39
CA ASP A 182 25.31 3.06 -9.13
C ASP A 182 24.89 2.12 -8.00
N LEU A 183 23.70 1.51 -8.07
CA LEU A 183 23.22 0.57 -7.06
C LEU A 183 23.96 -0.77 -7.11
N THR A 184 24.69 -1.05 -8.18
CA THR A 184 25.55 -2.23 -8.32
C THR A 184 26.96 -2.02 -7.76
N ARG A 185 27.29 -0.80 -7.31
CA ARG A 185 28.64 -0.48 -6.82
C ARG A 185 28.91 -1.17 -5.48
N PRO A 186 30.12 -1.73 -5.25
CA PRO A 186 30.43 -2.43 -3.99
C PRO A 186 30.31 -1.56 -2.73
N ASP A 187 30.48 -0.24 -2.89
CA ASP A 187 30.44 0.73 -1.80
C ASP A 187 29.05 1.31 -1.53
N VAL A 188 28.02 0.87 -2.26
CA VAL A 188 26.64 1.32 -2.11
C VAL A 188 25.79 0.19 -1.55
N LYS A 189 25.11 0.46 -0.43
CA LYS A 189 24.03 -0.36 0.10
C LYS A 189 22.71 0.35 -0.08
N TRP A 190 21.65 -0.37 -0.43
CA TRP A 190 20.36 0.26 -0.69
C TRP A 190 19.19 -0.50 -0.11
N VAL A 191 18.08 0.20 0.04
CA VAL A 191 16.84 -0.30 0.64
C VAL A 191 15.77 -0.39 -0.45
N THR A 192 14.93 -1.41 -0.39
CA THR A 192 13.68 -1.45 -1.16
C THR A 192 12.68 -2.38 -0.48
N ALA A 193 11.44 -2.38 -0.94
CA ALA A 193 10.43 -3.34 -0.47
C ALA A 193 10.59 -4.70 -1.17
N ASP A 194 9.96 -5.75 -0.64
CA ASP A 194 10.00 -7.10 -1.18
C ASP A 194 8.95 -7.31 -2.32
N PRO A 195 9.35 -7.70 -3.55
CA PRO A 195 8.44 -8.03 -4.65
C PRO A 195 7.41 -9.13 -4.35
N LYS A 196 7.65 -10.00 -3.37
CA LYS A 196 6.69 -11.04 -2.97
C LYS A 196 5.48 -10.46 -2.21
N THR A 197 5.63 -9.32 -1.53
CA THR A 197 4.56 -8.69 -0.73
C THR A 197 4.10 -7.33 -1.25
N SER A 198 4.97 -6.60 -1.96
CA SER A 198 4.76 -5.22 -2.37
C SER A 198 4.70 -5.05 -3.89
N GLY A 199 3.61 -4.45 -4.40
CA GLY A 199 3.52 -4.09 -5.81
C GLY A 199 4.51 -2.99 -6.22
N GLY A 200 4.86 -2.09 -5.31
CA GLY A 200 5.91 -1.08 -5.54
C GLY A 200 7.28 -1.69 -5.75
N ALA A 201 7.58 -2.77 -5.03
CA ALA A 201 8.82 -3.50 -5.23
C ALA A 201 8.87 -4.21 -6.59
N ARG A 202 7.72 -4.70 -7.10
CA ARG A 202 7.63 -5.24 -8.46
C ARG A 202 7.90 -4.15 -9.51
N TRP A 203 7.37 -2.95 -9.31
CA TRP A 203 7.72 -1.80 -10.15
C TRP A 203 9.20 -1.43 -10.07
N ASN A 204 9.79 -1.39 -8.87
CA ASN A 204 11.21 -1.12 -8.70
C ASN A 204 12.09 -2.16 -9.41
N PHE A 205 11.72 -3.44 -9.30
CA PHE A 205 12.38 -4.52 -10.03
C PHE A 205 12.28 -4.29 -11.54
N LEU A 206 11.10 -3.96 -12.05
CA LEU A 206 10.89 -3.69 -13.48
C LEU A 206 11.68 -2.45 -13.95
N ALA A 207 11.83 -1.42 -13.12
CA ALA A 207 12.67 -0.26 -13.44
C ALA A 207 14.15 -0.65 -13.62
N LEU A 208 14.68 -1.48 -12.71
CA LEU A 208 16.05 -2.02 -12.82
C LEU A 208 16.21 -2.92 -14.04
N TRP A 209 15.22 -3.78 -14.29
CA TRP A 209 15.22 -4.71 -15.42
C TRP A 209 15.15 -3.97 -16.76
N ASP A 210 14.25 -2.99 -16.89
CA ASP A 210 14.10 -2.16 -18.09
C ASP A 210 15.37 -1.36 -18.40
N HIS A 211 15.97 -0.76 -17.36
CA HIS A 211 17.28 -0.11 -17.46
C HIS A 211 18.34 -1.04 -18.03
N ALA A 212 18.46 -2.24 -17.46
CA ALA A 212 19.45 -3.20 -17.91
C ALA A 212 19.20 -3.71 -19.34
N LEU A 213 17.94 -3.96 -19.71
CA LEU A 213 17.61 -4.37 -21.08
C LEU A 213 17.98 -3.28 -22.10
N ARG A 214 17.63 -2.01 -21.83
CA ARG A 214 17.93 -0.90 -22.74
C ARG A 214 19.43 -0.66 -22.86
N ALA A 215 20.18 -0.83 -21.78
CA ALA A 215 21.64 -0.69 -21.78
C ALA A 215 22.36 -1.84 -22.53
N ASN A 216 21.72 -3.00 -22.68
CA ASN A 216 22.36 -4.22 -23.18
C ASN A 216 21.66 -4.82 -24.42
N ASN A 217 21.14 -3.98 -25.32
CA ASN A 217 20.49 -4.43 -26.58
C ASN A 217 19.40 -5.50 -26.37
N LYS A 218 18.65 -5.40 -25.27
CA LYS A 218 17.61 -6.34 -24.84
C LYS A 218 18.10 -7.75 -24.50
N ASP A 219 19.37 -7.91 -24.13
CA ASP A 219 19.91 -9.17 -23.62
C ASP A 219 19.40 -9.45 -22.19
N GLU A 220 18.54 -10.46 -22.06
CA GLU A 220 17.95 -10.84 -20.77
C GLU A 220 18.94 -11.50 -19.80
N ALA A 221 19.99 -12.15 -20.30
CA ALA A 221 21.03 -12.72 -19.45
C ALA A 221 21.82 -11.58 -18.79
N LYS A 222 22.12 -10.52 -19.55
CA LYS A 222 22.73 -9.29 -19.01
C LYS A 222 21.81 -8.55 -18.07
N ALA A 223 20.51 -8.51 -18.33
CA ALA A 223 19.55 -7.94 -17.39
C ALA A 223 19.50 -8.72 -16.07
N THR A 224 19.51 -10.06 -16.14
CA THR A 224 19.55 -10.92 -14.96
C THR A 224 20.83 -10.71 -14.15
N GLU A 225 22.00 -10.63 -14.81
CA GLU A 225 23.29 -10.35 -14.18
C GLU A 225 23.26 -8.99 -13.44
N PHE A 226 22.79 -7.94 -14.12
CA PHE A 226 22.68 -6.60 -13.54
C PHE A 226 21.78 -6.57 -12.30
N VAL A 227 20.55 -7.11 -12.42
CA VAL A 227 19.58 -7.12 -11.33
C VAL A 227 20.10 -7.96 -10.16
N THR A 228 20.75 -9.09 -10.43
CA THR A 228 21.40 -9.91 -9.38
C THR A 228 22.46 -9.10 -8.62
N LYS A 229 23.32 -8.38 -9.35
CA LYS A 229 24.35 -7.54 -8.73
C LYS A 229 23.76 -6.37 -7.94
N ALA A 230 22.68 -5.75 -8.43
CA ALA A 230 21.96 -4.72 -7.69
C ALA A 230 21.37 -5.30 -6.40
N PHE A 231 20.61 -6.40 -6.47
CA PHE A 231 19.97 -7.00 -5.30
C PHE A 231 20.97 -7.57 -4.29
N ALA A 232 22.18 -7.98 -4.71
CA ALA A 232 23.26 -8.36 -3.80
C ALA A 232 23.72 -7.20 -2.88
N ASN A 233 23.42 -5.96 -3.26
CA ASN A 233 23.70 -4.76 -2.47
C ASN A 233 22.50 -4.27 -1.63
N VAL A 234 21.37 -4.98 -1.65
CA VAL A 234 20.22 -4.62 -0.82
C VAL A 234 20.53 -4.93 0.65
N ALA A 235 20.51 -3.90 1.49
CA ALA A 235 20.68 -4.04 2.94
C ALA A 235 19.38 -4.47 3.63
N VAL A 236 18.23 -3.99 3.14
CA VAL A 236 16.92 -4.26 3.72
C VAL A 236 15.91 -4.48 2.59
N LEU A 237 15.25 -5.64 2.63
CA LEU A 237 14.02 -5.95 1.89
C LEU A 237 12.84 -5.81 2.85
N ALA A 238 12.21 -4.63 2.86
CA ALA A 238 11.10 -4.33 3.76
C ALA A 238 9.77 -4.93 3.25
N LYS A 239 8.78 -5.09 4.12
CA LYS A 239 7.50 -5.70 3.75
C LYS A 239 6.72 -4.90 2.71
N ASP A 240 6.78 -3.58 2.78
CA ASP A 240 6.13 -2.68 1.82
C ASP A 240 6.87 -1.34 1.65
N ALA A 241 6.36 -0.51 0.74
CA ALA A 241 6.99 0.77 0.38
C ALA A 241 7.14 1.73 1.57
N ARG A 242 6.19 1.74 2.51
CA ARG A 242 6.24 2.66 3.66
C ARG A 242 7.24 2.17 4.70
N GLU A 243 7.27 0.87 4.95
CA GLU A 243 8.31 0.27 5.80
C GLU A 243 9.71 0.46 5.21
N SER A 244 9.86 0.46 3.88
CA SER A 244 11.15 0.75 3.23
C SER A 244 11.61 2.20 3.43
N THR A 245 10.68 3.16 3.38
CA THR A 245 10.95 4.56 3.73
C THR A 245 11.34 4.70 5.19
N ASP A 246 10.64 4.03 6.12
CA ASP A 246 10.97 4.08 7.54
C ASP A 246 12.36 3.48 7.84
N ALA A 247 12.71 2.36 7.20
CA ALA A 247 14.05 1.77 7.30
C ALA A 247 15.14 2.75 6.82
N PHE A 248 14.91 3.44 5.70
CA PHE A 248 15.87 4.40 5.18
C PHE A 248 15.93 5.70 6.01
N SER A 249 14.81 6.42 6.14
CA SER A 249 14.74 7.77 6.71
C SER A 249 14.86 7.78 8.23
N LYS A 250 14.21 6.83 8.94
CA LYS A 250 14.16 6.84 10.41
C LYS A 250 15.21 5.94 11.03
N GLN A 251 15.48 4.78 10.43
CA GLN A 251 16.42 3.79 10.99
C GLN A 251 17.82 3.90 10.39
N GLY A 252 18.05 4.82 9.45
CA GLY A 252 19.37 5.10 8.88
C GLY A 252 19.96 3.96 8.05
N GLN A 253 19.13 3.04 7.54
CA GLN A 253 19.59 1.88 6.77
C GLN A 253 19.91 2.26 5.32
N GLY A 254 21.05 1.80 4.79
CA GLY A 254 21.48 2.00 3.41
C GLY A 254 21.91 3.43 3.06
N ASP A 255 22.61 3.56 1.93
CA ASP A 255 23.04 4.81 1.29
C ASP A 255 21.97 5.36 0.33
N ALA A 256 21.11 4.48 -0.19
CA ALA A 256 20.00 4.83 -1.08
C ALA A 256 18.74 4.00 -0.80
N LEU A 257 17.60 4.46 -1.33
CA LEU A 257 16.32 3.76 -1.33
C LEU A 257 15.70 3.87 -2.73
N ILE A 258 15.24 2.76 -3.32
CA ILE A 258 14.34 2.83 -4.48
C ILE A 258 12.90 2.79 -3.97
N ASN A 259 12.13 3.84 -4.26
CA ASN A 259 10.71 3.94 -3.96
C ASN A 259 9.97 4.81 -4.99
N TYR A 260 8.67 5.02 -4.82
CA TYR A 260 7.88 5.89 -5.68
C TYR A 260 8.32 7.36 -5.56
N GLU A 261 8.42 8.08 -6.69
CA GLU A 261 8.75 9.51 -6.69
C GLU A 261 7.81 10.35 -5.82
N ASN A 262 6.50 10.06 -5.86
CA ASN A 262 5.51 10.80 -5.09
C ASN A 262 5.69 10.65 -3.56
N GLU A 263 6.22 9.51 -3.08
CA GLU A 263 6.48 9.32 -1.64
C GLU A 263 7.60 10.25 -1.15
N VAL A 264 8.60 10.51 -1.99
CA VAL A 264 9.71 11.42 -1.67
C VAL A 264 9.21 12.85 -1.62
N ILE A 265 8.42 13.25 -2.62
CA ILE A 265 7.84 14.58 -2.68
C ILE A 265 6.96 14.83 -1.45
N LEU A 266 6.14 13.84 -1.05
CA LEU A 266 5.34 13.93 0.15
C LEU A 266 6.18 14.04 1.43
N ALA A 267 7.28 13.29 1.52
CA ALA A 267 8.21 13.39 2.65
C ALA A 267 8.88 14.77 2.73
N GLN A 268 9.32 15.32 1.59
CA GLN A 268 9.87 16.67 1.50
C GLN A 268 8.85 17.74 1.94
N GLN A 269 7.58 17.61 1.53
CA GLN A 269 6.50 18.51 1.96
C GLN A 269 6.26 18.46 3.48
N LYS A 270 6.59 17.33 4.14
CA LYS A 270 6.53 17.16 5.60
C LYS A 270 7.80 17.62 6.31
N GLY A 271 8.75 18.20 5.59
CA GLY A 271 9.98 18.75 6.14
C GLY A 271 11.15 17.77 6.20
N GLU A 272 11.02 16.56 5.65
CA GLU A 272 12.17 15.66 5.54
C GLU A 272 13.18 16.18 4.52
N LYS A 273 14.46 16.17 4.87
CA LYS A 273 15.56 16.60 4.00
C LYS A 273 16.04 15.45 3.11
N LEU A 274 15.11 14.86 2.36
CA LEU A 274 15.43 13.81 1.39
C LEU A 274 15.80 14.43 0.06
N GLU A 275 16.84 13.88 -0.57
CA GLU A 275 17.19 14.17 -1.96
C GLU A 275 16.87 12.93 -2.79
N TYR A 276 16.51 13.12 -4.05
CA TYR A 276 16.29 12.01 -4.97
C TYR A 276 16.77 12.33 -6.37
N VAL A 277 17.05 11.27 -7.10
CA VAL A 277 17.23 11.29 -8.56
C VAL A 277 16.17 10.42 -9.20
N VAL A 278 15.75 10.78 -10.41
CA VAL A 278 14.90 9.94 -11.26
C VAL A 278 15.78 9.45 -12.40
N PRO A 279 16.22 8.17 -12.37
CA PRO A 279 17.02 7.63 -13.44
C PRO A 279 16.26 7.61 -14.77
N ASP A 280 17.03 7.70 -15.86
CA ASP A 280 16.59 7.55 -17.25
C ASP A 280 17.45 6.46 -17.90
N PRO A 281 16.87 5.38 -18.46
CA PRO A 281 15.44 5.09 -18.59
C PRO A 281 14.71 4.78 -17.26
N ASN A 282 13.38 4.78 -17.30
CA ASN A 282 12.50 4.41 -16.18
C ASN A 282 11.22 3.74 -16.69
N VAL A 283 10.34 3.30 -15.79
CA VAL A 283 9.03 2.72 -16.12
C VAL A 283 7.88 3.55 -15.56
N SER A 284 6.77 3.63 -16.31
CA SER A 284 5.52 4.18 -15.80
C SER A 284 4.98 3.26 -14.71
N ILE A 285 4.82 3.81 -13.51
CA ILE A 285 4.15 3.15 -12.40
C ILE A 285 2.68 3.54 -12.46
N ASP A 286 1.86 2.62 -12.96
CA ASP A 286 0.42 2.80 -13.17
C ASP A 286 -0.36 2.26 -11.97
N ILE A 287 -1.19 3.12 -11.35
CA ILE A 287 -1.91 2.81 -10.11
C ILE A 287 -3.38 2.50 -10.41
N PRO A 288 -3.83 1.23 -10.36
CA PRO A 288 -5.21 0.86 -10.65
C PRO A 288 -6.17 1.10 -9.50
N VAL A 289 -7.42 1.42 -9.83
CA VAL A 289 -8.57 1.41 -8.92
C VAL A 289 -9.69 0.56 -9.50
N SER A 290 -10.44 -0.12 -8.63
CA SER A 290 -11.58 -0.95 -9.01
C SER A 290 -12.65 -0.96 -7.92
N VAL A 291 -13.90 -1.14 -8.33
CA VAL A 291 -15.00 -1.50 -7.44
C VAL A 291 -14.95 -3.02 -7.21
N VAL A 292 -15.15 -3.45 -5.96
CA VAL A 292 -15.20 -4.86 -5.61
C VAL A 292 -16.63 -5.35 -5.75
N ASP A 293 -16.98 -5.71 -6.98
CA ASP A 293 -18.34 -6.06 -7.44
C ASP A 293 -19.10 -6.97 -6.46
N LYS A 294 -18.47 -8.07 -6.03
CA LYS A 294 -19.09 -9.05 -5.11
C LYS A 294 -19.53 -8.43 -3.78
N ASN A 295 -18.73 -7.51 -3.24
CA ASN A 295 -18.97 -6.93 -1.92
C ASN A 295 -19.96 -5.77 -2.02
N VAL A 296 -19.86 -4.92 -3.04
CA VAL A 296 -20.82 -3.82 -3.20
C VAL A 296 -22.24 -4.32 -3.48
N ASP A 297 -22.38 -5.47 -4.15
CA ASP A 297 -23.68 -6.13 -4.34
C ASP A 297 -24.21 -6.69 -3.02
N LYS A 298 -23.32 -7.30 -2.22
CA LYS A 298 -23.67 -7.81 -0.89
C LYS A 298 -24.10 -6.69 0.07
N HIS A 299 -23.40 -5.56 0.04
CA HIS A 299 -23.64 -4.43 0.95
C HIS A 299 -24.75 -3.49 0.46
N GLY A 300 -25.13 -3.57 -0.82
CA GLY A 300 -26.05 -2.60 -1.44
C GLY A 300 -25.44 -1.21 -1.59
N THR A 301 -24.12 -1.12 -1.80
CA THR A 301 -23.31 0.12 -1.85
C THR A 301 -22.82 0.47 -3.26
N ARG A 302 -23.20 -0.31 -4.28
CA ARG A 302 -22.70 -0.18 -5.66
C ARG A 302 -22.75 1.25 -6.20
N GLU A 303 -23.89 1.93 -6.09
CA GLU A 303 -24.06 3.28 -6.65
C GLU A 303 -23.03 4.27 -6.08
N VAL A 304 -22.87 4.30 -4.76
CA VAL A 304 -21.95 5.24 -4.09
C VAL A 304 -20.48 4.83 -4.28
N ALA A 305 -20.18 3.53 -4.34
CA ALA A 305 -18.83 3.02 -4.59
C ALA A 305 -18.37 3.33 -6.02
N GLU A 306 -19.23 3.10 -7.02
CA GLU A 306 -18.97 3.47 -8.41
C GLU A 306 -18.83 4.99 -8.55
N ALA A 307 -19.70 5.77 -7.90
CA ALA A 307 -19.60 7.23 -7.91
C ALA A 307 -18.29 7.73 -7.28
N PHE A 308 -17.83 7.14 -6.18
CA PHE A 308 -16.54 7.47 -5.57
C PHE A 308 -15.39 7.16 -6.53
N VAL A 309 -15.39 5.97 -7.13
CA VAL A 309 -14.35 5.57 -8.08
C VAL A 309 -14.32 6.49 -9.30
N GLN A 310 -15.47 6.90 -9.85
CA GLN A 310 -15.53 7.92 -10.92
C GLN A 310 -15.03 9.28 -10.44
N TYR A 311 -15.38 9.66 -9.20
CA TYR A 311 -14.98 10.96 -8.65
C TYR A 311 -13.46 11.11 -8.57
N LEU A 312 -12.71 10.02 -8.36
CA LEU A 312 -11.25 10.04 -8.37
C LEU A 312 -10.65 10.56 -9.69
N PHE A 313 -11.38 10.49 -10.81
CA PHE A 313 -10.94 10.99 -12.13
C PHE A 313 -11.38 12.43 -12.42
N THR A 314 -12.12 13.07 -11.51
CA THR A 314 -12.52 14.47 -11.68
C THR A 314 -11.32 15.40 -11.58
N PRO A 315 -11.37 16.61 -12.18
CA PRO A 315 -10.29 17.59 -12.05
C PRO A 315 -9.95 17.93 -10.60
N GLU A 316 -10.95 17.96 -9.71
CA GLU A 316 -10.76 18.23 -8.29
C GLU A 316 -9.94 17.13 -7.60
N ALA A 317 -10.32 15.86 -7.79
CA ALA A 317 -9.59 14.75 -7.19
C ALA A 317 -8.18 14.58 -7.80
N GLN A 318 -8.07 14.74 -9.12
CA GLN A 318 -6.77 14.70 -9.81
C GLN A 318 -5.84 15.82 -9.36
N ALA A 319 -6.35 16.99 -8.97
CA ALA A 319 -5.53 18.05 -8.39
C ALA A 319 -4.93 17.63 -7.05
N GLU A 320 -5.65 16.88 -6.21
CA GLU A 320 -5.11 16.36 -4.94
C GLU A 320 -4.01 15.32 -5.16
N PHE A 321 -4.15 14.43 -6.16
CA PHE A 321 -3.06 13.55 -6.57
C PHE A 321 -1.81 14.36 -7.00
N VAL A 322 -1.97 15.37 -7.85
CA VAL A 322 -0.83 16.19 -8.32
C VAL A 322 -0.17 16.96 -7.17
N LYS A 323 -0.95 17.52 -6.23
CA LYS A 323 -0.40 18.18 -5.03
C LYS A 323 0.49 17.27 -4.20
N LEU A 324 0.22 15.97 -4.20
CA LEU A 324 0.96 14.96 -3.44
C LEU A 324 2.06 14.27 -4.25
N GLY A 325 2.46 14.84 -5.40
CA GLY A 325 3.60 14.37 -6.17
C GLY A 325 3.29 13.26 -7.17
N PHE A 326 2.02 12.91 -7.40
CA PHE A 326 1.67 12.03 -8.51
C PHE A 326 1.73 12.79 -9.83
N ARG A 327 2.27 12.14 -10.87
CA ARG A 327 2.37 12.73 -12.20
C ARG A 327 0.97 12.87 -12.81
N PRO A 328 0.60 14.04 -13.37
CA PRO A 328 -0.70 14.24 -13.99
C PRO A 328 -0.97 13.21 -15.10
N LEU A 329 -2.18 12.63 -15.09
CA LEU A 329 -2.61 11.71 -16.13
C LEU A 329 -2.74 12.41 -17.50
N ASP A 330 -2.54 11.64 -18.56
CA ASP A 330 -2.79 12.09 -19.92
C ASP A 330 -4.27 12.50 -20.09
N GLY A 331 -4.52 13.64 -20.74
CA GLY A 331 -5.87 14.17 -20.97
C GLY A 331 -6.54 14.79 -19.73
N ALA A 332 -5.96 14.69 -18.52
CA ALA A 332 -6.52 15.34 -17.34
C ALA A 332 -6.33 16.87 -17.41
N PRO A 333 -7.34 17.70 -17.08
CA PRO A 333 -7.21 19.16 -17.11
C PRO A 333 -6.08 19.71 -16.22
N VAL A 334 -5.69 18.97 -15.18
CA VAL A 334 -4.58 19.33 -14.28
C VAL A 334 -3.20 19.12 -14.90
N LYS A 335 -3.08 18.51 -16.10
CA LYS A 335 -1.82 18.36 -16.84
C LYS A 335 -1.43 19.66 -17.55
N THR A 336 -1.08 20.66 -16.75
CA THR A 336 -0.54 21.94 -17.22
C THR A 336 0.98 21.90 -17.27
N LYS A 337 1.60 22.85 -17.98
CA LYS A 337 3.06 23.00 -17.97
C LYS A 337 3.60 23.20 -16.55
N GLU A 338 2.93 24.04 -15.75
CA GLU A 338 3.27 24.25 -14.34
C GLU A 338 3.28 22.95 -13.54
N ASN A 339 2.31 22.07 -13.75
CA ASN A 339 2.22 20.80 -13.02
C ASN A 339 3.14 19.71 -13.57
N THR A 340 3.64 19.84 -14.81
CA THR A 340 4.57 18.86 -15.41
C THR A 340 6.04 19.24 -15.19
N ASP A 341 6.37 20.54 -15.21
CA ASP A 341 7.72 21.06 -14.97
C ASP A 341 8.21 20.84 -13.51
N LYS A 342 7.32 20.44 -12.60
CA LYS A 342 7.65 20.03 -11.21
C LYS A 342 8.41 18.71 -11.12
N TYR A 343 8.34 17.88 -12.16
CA TYR A 343 8.92 16.54 -12.17
C TYR A 343 10.16 16.46 -13.07
N PRO A 344 11.22 15.76 -12.65
CA PRO A 344 12.32 15.41 -13.55
C PRO A 344 11.81 14.67 -14.80
N ALA A 345 12.27 15.11 -15.97
CA ALA A 345 11.92 14.50 -17.25
C ALA A 345 12.54 13.10 -17.36
N VAL A 346 11.74 12.14 -17.83
CA VAL A 346 12.20 10.79 -18.19
C VAL A 346 12.13 10.69 -19.71
N LYS A 347 13.26 10.48 -20.39
CA LYS A 347 13.30 10.50 -21.87
C LYS A 347 12.86 9.16 -22.44
N ALA A 348 13.27 8.07 -21.81
CA ALA A 348 12.87 6.72 -22.15
C ALA A 348 12.00 6.15 -21.02
N LEU A 349 10.69 6.36 -21.15
CA LEU A 349 9.69 5.84 -20.20
C LEU A 349 9.06 4.56 -20.77
N GLY A 350 9.43 3.41 -20.20
CA GLY A 350 8.84 2.13 -20.52
C GLY A 350 7.46 1.94 -19.89
N THR A 351 6.69 0.97 -20.40
CA THR A 351 5.40 0.57 -19.79
C THR A 351 5.34 -0.94 -19.58
N ILE A 352 4.42 -1.38 -18.70
CA ILE A 352 4.19 -2.82 -18.49
C ILE A 352 3.78 -3.56 -19.79
N GLN A 353 3.24 -2.85 -20.78
CA GLN A 353 2.84 -3.45 -22.05
C GLN A 353 4.03 -3.97 -22.86
N GLU A 354 5.22 -3.39 -22.68
CA GLU A 354 6.46 -3.91 -23.30
C GLU A 354 6.84 -5.30 -22.76
N TYR A 355 6.27 -5.70 -21.63
CA TYR A 355 6.44 -7.01 -21.00
C TYR A 355 5.23 -7.94 -21.21
N GLY A 356 4.34 -7.62 -22.15
CA GLY A 356 3.10 -8.37 -22.39
C GLY A 356 1.99 -8.09 -21.38
N GLY A 357 2.13 -7.02 -20.60
CA GLY A 357 1.20 -6.67 -19.53
C GLY A 357 1.45 -7.44 -18.23
N TRP A 358 0.64 -7.12 -17.22
CA TRP A 358 0.84 -7.61 -15.86
C TRP A 358 0.70 -9.12 -15.71
N SER A 359 -0.13 -9.79 -16.52
CA SER A 359 -0.25 -11.26 -16.50
C SER A 359 1.07 -11.93 -16.84
N GLU A 360 1.72 -11.52 -17.93
CA GLU A 360 2.95 -12.13 -18.41
C GLU A 360 4.15 -11.71 -17.56
N ALA A 361 4.22 -10.45 -17.14
CA ALA A 361 5.24 -9.99 -16.20
C ALA A 361 5.19 -10.75 -14.86
N GLN A 362 3.99 -11.01 -14.32
CA GLN A 362 3.82 -11.76 -13.07
C GLN A 362 4.35 -13.20 -13.21
N LYS A 363 3.96 -13.90 -14.28
CA LYS A 363 4.42 -15.28 -14.56
C LYS A 363 5.93 -15.36 -14.81
N LYS A 364 6.50 -14.35 -15.45
CA LYS A 364 7.93 -14.33 -15.80
C LYS A 364 8.81 -13.99 -14.60
N PHE A 365 8.42 -13.00 -13.80
CA PHE A 365 9.31 -12.38 -12.84
C PHE A 365 9.02 -12.72 -11.38
N PHE A 366 7.75 -12.95 -11.01
CA PHE A 366 7.34 -12.85 -9.61
C PHE A 366 6.63 -14.09 -9.06
N ASP A 367 6.12 -14.98 -9.91
CA ASP A 367 5.62 -16.30 -9.49
C ASP A 367 6.74 -17.15 -8.88
N ASP A 368 6.38 -18.20 -8.14
CA ASP A 368 7.36 -19.00 -7.40
C ASP A 368 8.31 -19.75 -8.35
N GLY A 369 9.62 -19.70 -8.05
CA GLY A 369 10.69 -20.31 -8.83
C GLY A 369 11.12 -19.52 -10.07
N THR A 370 10.54 -18.33 -10.28
CA THR A 370 10.80 -17.51 -11.47
C THR A 370 11.97 -16.53 -11.26
N VAL A 371 12.16 -15.57 -12.18
CA VAL A 371 13.39 -14.76 -12.26
C VAL A 371 13.76 -14.10 -10.94
N PHE A 372 12.81 -13.52 -10.18
CA PHE A 372 13.14 -12.90 -8.90
C PHE A 372 13.68 -13.91 -7.87
N ASP A 373 13.12 -15.12 -7.82
CA ASP A 373 13.60 -16.17 -6.91
C ASP A 373 14.96 -16.70 -7.33
N GLN A 374 15.22 -16.77 -8.64
CA GLN A 374 16.53 -17.13 -9.19
C GLN A 374 17.59 -16.06 -8.85
N VAL A 375 17.23 -14.78 -8.97
CA VAL A 375 18.05 -13.64 -8.52
C VAL A 375 18.37 -13.78 -7.04
N GLN A 376 17.38 -14.03 -6.18
CA GLN A 376 17.59 -14.20 -4.74
C GLN A 376 18.48 -15.41 -4.41
N ALA A 377 18.26 -16.54 -5.09
CA ALA A 377 19.05 -17.76 -4.89
C ALA A 377 20.52 -17.60 -5.32
N ALA A 378 20.80 -16.76 -6.32
CA ALA A 378 22.16 -16.47 -6.79
C ALA A 378 22.98 -15.58 -5.82
N ILE A 379 22.30 -14.83 -4.94
CA ILE A 379 22.95 -13.98 -3.94
C ILE A 379 23.40 -14.86 -2.77
N LYS A 380 24.68 -15.22 -2.74
CA LYS A 380 25.30 -15.86 -1.57
C LYS A 380 25.25 -14.88 -0.40
N ARG A 381 24.45 -15.20 0.63
CA ARG A 381 24.42 -14.45 1.89
C ARG A 381 25.44 -15.00 2.87
#